data_AF-A0A0U1KPH1-F1
#
_entry.id   AF-A0A0U1KPH1-F1
#
_cell.length_a   1.000
_cell.length_b   1.000
_cell.length_c   1.000
_cell.angle_alpha   90.00
_cell.angle_beta   90.00
_cell.angle_gamma   90.00
#
_symmetry.space_group_name_H-M   'P 1'
#
loop_
_entity.id
_entity.type
_entity.pdbx_description
1 polymer ?
#
loop_
_entity_poly.entity_id
_entity_poly.type
_entity_poly.pdbx_seq_one_letter_code
_entity_poly.pdbx_strand_id
1 'polypeptide(L)' 'MMHGSGYNMFGFGFFELIILIGVIVLVIWVLKSGTIDKGKQTSTPLDILKQRLAKGEISEEEYERLKNKLEEE' A
#
# COMPACT_ATOMS: atom_id res chain seq x y z
N MET A 1 -47.26 -1.13 -29.14
CA MET A 1 -47.75 -1.79 -27.92
C MET A 1 -46.87 -3.00 -27.65
N MET A 2 -46.30 -3.08 -26.44
CA MET A 2 -45.88 -4.26 -25.66
C MET A 2 -44.91 -5.26 -26.33
N HIS A 3 -43.62 -5.24 -25.94
CA HIS A 3 -42.97 -5.88 -24.78
C HIS A 3 -42.43 -7.28 -25.09
N GLY A 4 -41.10 -7.42 -25.10
CA GLY A 4 -40.43 -8.71 -25.26
C GLY A 4 -38.91 -8.65 -25.13
N SER A 5 -38.38 -7.94 -24.14
CA SER A 5 -36.92 -7.88 -23.90
C SER A 5 -36.57 -8.01 -22.40
N GLY A 6 -37.32 -8.85 -21.69
CA GLY A 6 -37.19 -9.03 -20.24
C GLY A 6 -36.28 -10.18 -19.79
N TYR A 7 -35.77 -11.01 -20.70
CA TYR A 7 -35.05 -12.24 -20.32
C TYR A 7 -33.52 -12.19 -20.48
N ASN A 8 -32.99 -11.17 -21.17
CA ASN A 8 -31.54 -10.94 -21.28
C ASN A 8 -31.02 -9.93 -20.23
N MET A 9 -31.91 -9.31 -19.46
CA MET A 9 -31.55 -8.27 -18.47
C MET A 9 -30.93 -8.86 -17.19
N PHE A 10 -31.30 -10.09 -16.80
CA PHE A 10 -30.87 -10.69 -15.54
C PHE A 10 -29.58 -11.50 -15.63
N GLY A 11 -29.30 -12.13 -16.78
CA GLY A 11 -28.10 -12.97 -16.97
C GLY A 11 -26.86 -12.18 -17.39
N PHE A 12 -27.03 -11.22 -18.32
CA PHE A 12 -25.91 -10.40 -18.79
C PHE A 12 -25.52 -9.32 -17.77
N GLY A 13 -26.49 -8.74 -17.06
CA GLY A 13 -26.20 -7.72 -16.03
C GLY A 13 -25.44 -8.28 -14.83
N PHE A 14 -25.73 -9.52 -14.40
CA PHE A 14 -24.98 -10.16 -13.30
C PHE A 14 -23.55 -10.50 -13.72
N PHE A 15 -23.37 -10.98 -14.95
CA PHE A 15 -22.06 -11.33 -15.47
C PHE A 15 -21.18 -10.07 -15.66
N GLU A 16 -21.77 -8.99 -16.15
CA GLU A 16 -21.13 -7.68 -16.28
C GLU A 16 -20.74 -7.09 -14.91
N LEU A 17 -21.61 -7.25 -13.91
CA LEU A 17 -21.34 -6.81 -12.54
C LEU A 17 -20.19 -7.59 -11.88
N ILE A 18 -20.12 -8.91 -12.09
CA ILE A 18 -19.02 -9.75 -11.60
C ILE A 18 -17.70 -9.35 -12.26
N ILE A 19 -17.69 -9.12 -13.57
CA ILE A 19 -16.49 -8.66 -14.30
C ILE A 19 -16.04 -7.30 -13.77
N LEU A 20 -16.96 -6.35 -13.59
CA LEU A 20 -16.66 -5.03 -13.06
C LEU A 20 -16.03 -5.10 -11.65
N ILE A 21 -16.61 -5.90 -10.76
CA ILE A 21 -16.07 -6.13 -9.42
C ILE A 21 -14.68 -6.77 -9.50
N GLY A 22 -14.49 -7.76 -10.38
CA GLY A 22 -13.19 -8.41 -10.59
C GLY A 22 -12.12 -7.41 -11.05
N VAL A 23 -12.44 -6.52 -11.98
CA VAL A 23 -11.54 -5.45 -12.44
C VAL A 23 -11.21 -4.47 -11.31
N ILE A 24 -12.20 -4.03 -10.53
CA ILE A 24 -11.98 -3.13 -9.38
C ILE A 24 -11.05 -3.78 -8.36
N VAL A 25 -11.28 -5.04 -8.00
CA VAL A 25 -10.42 -5.79 -7.08
C VAL A 25 -9.01 -5.93 -7.62
N LEU A 26 -8.86 -6.21 -8.92
CA LEU A 26 -7.55 -6.33 -9.57
C LEU A 26 -6.81 -4.99 -9.57
N VAL A 27 -7.50 -3.88 -9.88
CA VAL A 27 -6.92 -2.53 -9.82
C VAL A 27 -6.50 -2.18 -8.38
N ILE A 28 -7.35 -2.42 -7.38
CA ILE A 28 -7.00 -2.21 -5.97
C ILE A 28 -5.80 -3.08 -5.58
N TRP A 29 -5.77 -4.34 -6.00
CA TRP A 29 -4.67 -5.26 -5.72
C TRP A 29 -3.37 -4.81 -6.39
N VAL A 30 -3.40 -4.32 -7.62
CA VAL A 30 -2.22 -3.78 -8.32
C VAL A 30 -1.77 -2.45 -7.71
N LEU A 31 -2.67 -1.60 -7.24
CA LEU A 31 -2.30 -0.37 -6.52
C LEU A 31 -1.72 -0.68 -5.13
N LYS A 32 -2.27 -1.68 -4.44
CA LYS A 32 -1.82 -2.12 -3.12
C LYS A 32 -0.53 -2.95 -3.19
N SER A 33 -0.35 -3.79 -4.21
CA SER A 33 0.89 -4.52 -4.49
C SER A 33 1.93 -3.68 -5.22
N GLY A 34 1.51 -2.64 -5.95
CA GLY A 34 2.38 -1.59 -6.50
C GLY A 34 2.89 -0.64 -5.41
N THR A 35 2.25 -0.69 -4.24
CA THR A 35 2.87 -0.37 -2.96
C THR A 35 3.63 -1.61 -2.46
N ILE A 36 4.54 -2.15 -3.29
CA ILE A 36 5.76 -2.70 -2.70
C ILE A 36 6.30 -1.55 -1.87
N ASP A 37 6.51 -1.81 -0.58
CA ASP A 37 7.13 -0.96 0.44
C ASP A 37 8.37 -0.19 -0.04
N LYS A 38 8.18 0.77 -0.94
CA LYS A 38 9.14 1.80 -1.28
C LYS A 38 8.70 3.06 -0.55
N GLY A 39 9.02 3.07 0.73
CA GLY A 39 9.39 4.30 1.43
C GLY A 39 8.27 5.32 1.61
N LYS A 40 7.06 4.87 1.97
CA LYS A 40 6.11 5.74 2.69
C LYS A 40 5.80 5.23 4.10
N GLN A 41 6.69 4.44 4.68
CA GLN A 41 7.01 4.68 6.09
C GLN A 41 7.70 6.03 6.08
N THR A 42 7.06 7.02 6.69
CA THR A 42 7.74 8.10 7.38
C THR A 42 9.05 7.55 7.90
N SER A 43 10.18 7.79 7.23
CA SER A 43 11.47 7.29 7.69
C SER A 43 11.62 7.89 9.06
N THR A 44 11.38 7.08 10.09
CA THR A 44 11.39 7.58 11.45
C THR A 44 12.80 8.12 11.67
N PRO A 45 12.97 9.13 12.52
CA PRO A 45 14.32 9.58 12.88
C PRO A 45 15.25 8.40 13.22
N LEU A 46 14.70 7.33 13.81
CA LEU A 46 15.38 6.04 14.04
C LEU A 46 15.83 5.29 12.77
N ASP A 47 15.01 5.23 11.72
CA ASP A 47 15.39 4.55 10.46
C ASP A 47 16.52 5.29 9.73
N ILE A 48 16.53 6.63 9.81
CA ILE A 48 17.61 7.45 9.27
C ILE A 48 18.92 7.16 10.05
N LEU A 49 18.86 7.06 11.37
CA LEU A 49 20.01 6.72 12.20
C LEU A 49 20.56 5.32 11.89
N LYS A 50 19.68 4.31 11.77
CA LYS A 50 20.08 2.95 11.39
C LYS A 50 20.77 2.91 10.03
N GLN A 51 20.26 3.67 9.05
CA GLN A 51 20.86 3.74 7.72
C GLN A 51 22.26 4.36 7.76
N ARG A 52 22.48 5.39 8.58
CA ARG A 52 23.80 6.04 8.73
C ARG A 52 24.80 5.14 9.45
N LEU A 53 24.36 4.41 10.47
CA LEU A 53 25.19 3.40 11.16
C LEU A 53 25.62 2.30 10.18
N ALA A 54 24.69 1.78 9.37
CA ALA A 54 24.97 0.76 8.36
C ALA A 54 25.92 1.23 7.25
N LYS A 55 25.93 2.54 6.96
CA LYS A 55 26.89 3.17 6.05
C LYS A 55 28.25 3.45 6.71
N GLY A 56 28.37 3.32 8.03
CA GLY A 56 29.55 3.71 8.78
C GLY A 56 29.77 5.22 8.87
N GLU A 57 28.72 6.02 8.64
CA GLU A 57 28.76 7.48 8.74
C GLU A 57 28.72 7.98 10.19
N ILE A 58 28.24 7.13 11.11
CA ILE A 58 28.19 7.38 12.56
C ILE A 58 28.71 6.16 13.31
N SER A 59 29.26 6.36 14.50
CA SER A 59 29.65 5.26 15.39
C SER A 59 28.45 4.67 16.13
N GLU A 60 28.63 3.48 16.71
CA GLU A 60 27.62 2.83 17.56
C GLU A 60 27.28 3.70 18.79
N GLU A 61 28.27 4.39 19.36
CA GLU A 61 28.07 5.33 20.48
C GLU A 61 27.20 6.54 20.08
N GLU A 62 27.40 7.09 18.88
CA GLU A 62 26.58 8.20 18.38
C GLU A 62 25.15 7.75 18.08
N TYR A 63 24.98 6.53 17.55
CA TYR A 63 23.67 5.93 17.32
C TYR A 63 22.88 5.79 18.62
N GLU A 64 23.47 5.24 19.68
CA GLU A 64 22.79 5.07 20.97
C GLU A 64 22.38 6.42 21.58
N ARG A 65 23.26 7.42 21.55
CA ARG A 65 22.96 8.76 22.07
C ARG A 65 21.78 9.42 21.34
N LEU A 66 21.71 9.27 20.03
CA LEU A 66 20.65 9.87 19.21
C LEU A 66 19.34 9.08 19.33
N LYS A 67 19.43 7.75 19.43
CA LYS A 67 18.28 6.88 19.70
C LYS A 67 17.60 7.26 21.02
N ASN A 68 18.37 7.36 22.10
CA ASN A 68 17.81 7.69 23.42
C ASN A 68 17.14 9.07 23.43
N LYS A 69 17.72 10.06 22.75
CA LYS A 69 17.11 11.40 22.60
C LYS A 69 15.77 11.38 21.87
N LEU A 70 15.63 10.49 20.88
CA LEU A 70 14.40 10.35 20.10
C LEU A 70 13.32 9.52 20.81
N GLU A 71 13.71 8.68 21.76
CA GLU A 71 12.79 7.92 22.62
C GLU A 71 12.30 8.74 23.82
N GLU A 72 12.98 9.84 24.18
CA GLU A 72 12.62 10.77 25.26
C GLU A 72 11.69 11.93 24.84
N GLU A 73 11.42 12.13 23.54
CA GLU A 73 10.43 13.08 22.99
C GLU A 73 9.05 12.45 22.78
#